data_AF-A0A6F8ZTA4-F1
#
_entry.id   AF-A0A6F8ZTA4-F1
#
_cell.length_a   1.000
_cell.length_b   1.000
_cell.length_c   1.000
_cell.angle_alpha   90.00
_cell.angle_beta   90.00
_cell.angle_gamma   90.00
#
_symmetry.space_group_name_H-M   'P 1'
#
loop_
_entity.id
_entity.type
_entity.pdbx_description
1 polymer ?
#
loop_
_entity_poly.entity_id
_entity_poly.type
_entity_poly.pdbx_seq_one_letter_code
_entity_poly.pdbx_strand_id
1 'polypeptide(L)'
;MAATSTGRVLTLCRQFQNAFRISTPLSAQQSNLTLTKSQSYPHRLISPLLSLSWHCHVGLVRQCRPLHTTISRRGLEEFFDIPENWGESTVKSGAPWTAKQLRTKSNEDLHKLWYVLLKEKNMLLTTEQESKRQRIQMPSPDRLRKIERSMNRLDTVVKEREDALRLLQTGQERARPGAWRKDVFGRVYWYRFREHALPWYMNKRYKRKRFYTPLFVTPHMRLRLEKHLRAKTRKQNGERQKQARLQEKFPQMKSQSS
;
A
#
# COMPACT_ATOMS: atom_id res chain seq x y z
N MET A 1 57.36 -0.15 -9.90
CA MET A 1 56.93 -0.13 -11.31
C MET A 1 55.41 0.03 -11.32
N ALA A 2 54.94 1.26 -11.48
CA ALA A 2 53.53 1.60 -11.52
C ALA A 2 52.94 1.32 -12.90
N ALA A 3 51.75 0.73 -12.97
CA ALA A 3 50.89 0.78 -14.14
C ALA A 3 49.42 0.89 -13.69
N THR A 4 48.81 1.99 -14.10
CA THR A 4 47.47 2.50 -13.80
C THR A 4 46.36 1.63 -14.40
N SER A 5 45.44 1.14 -13.56
CA SER A 5 44.21 0.42 -13.98
C SER A 5 42.98 1.32 -14.14
N THR A 6 43.17 2.64 -14.09
CA THR A 6 42.11 3.66 -14.21
C THR A 6 41.49 3.78 -15.62
N GLY A 7 42.01 3.03 -16.60
CA GLY A 7 41.60 3.13 -18.02
C GLY A 7 40.42 2.27 -18.47
N ARG A 8 39.83 1.42 -17.61
CA ARG A 8 38.74 0.49 -18.03
C ARG A 8 37.35 0.81 -17.50
N VAL A 9 37.21 1.78 -16.60
CA VAL A 9 35.89 2.15 -16.02
C VAL A 9 35.16 3.19 -16.88
N LEU A 10 35.89 4.00 -17.66
CA LEU A 10 35.30 5.10 -18.45
C LEU A 10 34.62 4.66 -19.76
N THR A 11 34.88 3.45 -20.27
CA THR A 11 34.28 2.98 -21.53
C THR A 11 32.91 2.33 -21.37
N LEU A 12 32.47 1.99 -20.16
CA LEU A 12 31.13 1.42 -19.93
C LEU A 12 30.04 2.47 -19.70
N CYS A 13 30.39 3.72 -19.40
CA CYS A 13 29.40 4.80 -19.19
C CYS A 13 28.90 5.47 -20.48
N ARG A 14 29.46 5.15 -21.66
CA ARG A 14 29.05 5.78 -22.93
C ARG A 14 27.95 5.02 -23.68
N GLN A 15 27.70 3.76 -23.35
CA GLN A 15 26.69 2.94 -24.05
C GLN A 15 25.29 2.96 -23.40
N PHE A 16 25.13 3.52 -22.19
CA PHE A 16 23.80 3.66 -21.56
C PHE A 16 23.08 4.97 -21.88
N GLN A 17 23.74 5.93 -22.53
CA GLN A 17 23.13 7.22 -22.89
C GLN A 17 22.31 7.17 -24.19
N ASN A 18 22.41 6.09 -24.98
CA ASN A 18 21.71 5.97 -26.26
C ASN A 18 20.32 5.30 -26.17
N ALA A 19 19.86 4.91 -24.98
CA ALA A 19 18.56 4.26 -24.79
C ALA A 19 17.49 5.12 -24.09
N PHE A 20 17.84 6.34 -23.64
CA PHE A 20 16.89 7.24 -22.99
C PHE A 20 16.96 8.65 -23.61
N ARG A 21 16.04 8.93 -24.54
CA ARG A 21 15.66 10.31 -24.88
C ARG A 21 14.93 10.89 -23.67
N ILE A 22 15.69 11.49 -22.75
CA ILE A 22 15.13 12.34 -21.70
C ILE A 22 14.77 13.67 -22.37
N SER A 23 13.49 13.86 -22.66
CA SER A 23 12.96 15.17 -23.05
C SER A 23 13.23 16.16 -21.91
N THR A 24 13.95 17.24 -22.21
CA THR A 24 14.12 18.39 -21.33
C THR A 24 12.76 19.01 -20.98
N PRO A 25 12.58 19.61 -19.80
CA PRO A 25 11.32 20.24 -19.43
C PRO A 25 11.09 21.47 -20.32
N LEU A 26 10.10 21.37 -21.20
CA LEU A 26 9.62 22.50 -21.99
C LEU A 26 9.04 23.54 -21.02
N SER A 27 9.62 24.74 -21.04
CA SER A 27 9.04 25.95 -20.47
C SER A 27 7.55 26.04 -20.82
N ALA A 28 6.72 26.31 -19.82
CA ALA A 28 5.28 26.44 -19.95
C ALA A 28 4.95 27.63 -20.88
N GLN A 29 4.66 27.33 -22.15
CA GLN A 29 3.99 28.26 -23.04
C GLN A 29 2.48 28.08 -22.91
N GLN A 30 1.83 29.15 -22.48
CA GLN A 30 0.38 29.30 -22.42
C GLN A 30 -0.19 29.08 -23.83
N SER A 31 -0.89 27.98 -24.03
CA SER A 31 -1.68 27.73 -25.24
C SER A 31 -3.09 28.27 -25.01
N ASN A 32 -3.38 29.42 -25.61
CA ASN A 32 -4.72 29.95 -25.74
C ASN A 32 -5.49 29.08 -26.73
N LEU A 33 -6.42 28.25 -26.23
CA LEU A 33 -7.39 27.55 -27.06
C LEU A 33 -8.47 28.54 -27.50
N THR A 34 -8.35 29.02 -28.74
CA THR A 34 -9.41 29.72 -29.45
C THR A 34 -10.54 28.74 -29.78
N LEU A 35 -11.63 28.80 -29.03
CA LEU A 35 -12.85 28.04 -29.29
C LEU A 35 -13.55 28.63 -30.53
N THR A 36 -13.55 27.87 -31.62
CA THR A 36 -14.24 28.22 -32.86
C THR A 36 -15.76 28.08 -32.71
N LYS A 37 -16.41 29.21 -32.99
CA LYS A 37 -17.83 29.47 -33.20
C LYS A 37 -18.52 28.38 -34.06
N SER A 38 -19.62 27.82 -33.59
CA SER A 38 -20.68 27.24 -34.44
C SER A 38 -22.04 27.80 -34.01
N GLN A 39 -22.86 28.13 -35.00
CA GLN A 39 -24.04 28.99 -34.94
C GLN A 39 -25.36 28.22 -34.68
N SER A 40 -26.39 29.01 -34.34
CA SER A 40 -27.86 28.77 -34.39
C SER A 40 -28.44 27.82 -33.33
N TYR A 41 -29.45 28.19 -32.53
CA TYR A 41 -30.73 28.86 -32.86
C TYR A 41 -31.18 29.88 -31.79
N PRO A 42 -32.00 30.89 -32.15
CA PRO A 42 -32.56 31.85 -31.19
C PRO A 42 -33.94 31.40 -30.68
N HIS A 43 -34.15 31.37 -29.37
CA HIS A 43 -35.47 31.68 -28.82
C HIS A 43 -35.33 32.82 -27.82
N ARG A 44 -35.93 33.93 -28.25
CA ARG A 44 -35.94 35.26 -27.66
C ARG A 44 -37.07 35.31 -26.63
N LEU A 45 -36.77 35.55 -25.36
CA LEU A 45 -37.70 36.21 -24.42
C LEU A 45 -36.90 37.25 -23.62
N ILE A 46 -37.49 38.43 -23.52
CA ILE A 46 -36.87 39.71 -23.16
C ILE A 46 -37.11 39.99 -21.67
N SER A 47 -36.19 40.76 -21.07
CA SER A 47 -36.37 41.73 -19.95
C SER A 47 -35.84 41.31 -18.55
N PRO A 48 -35.44 42.25 -17.66
CA PRO A 48 -34.02 42.64 -17.57
C PRO A 48 -33.49 42.89 -16.13
N LEU A 49 -32.21 43.24 -16.02
CA LEU A 49 -31.55 43.99 -14.93
C LEU A 49 -31.62 43.44 -13.49
N LEU A 50 -30.48 42.92 -13.03
CA LEU A 50 -29.93 43.24 -11.70
C LEU A 50 -28.41 42.99 -11.75
N SER A 51 -27.68 44.09 -11.86
CA SER A 51 -26.23 44.15 -11.68
C SER A 51 -25.89 43.78 -10.24
N LEU A 52 -25.26 42.63 -10.03
CA LEU A 52 -24.38 42.47 -8.87
C LEU A 52 -22.97 42.22 -9.37
N SER A 53 -22.16 43.26 -9.21
CA SER A 53 -20.71 43.20 -9.27
C SER A 53 -20.23 42.12 -8.29
N TRP A 54 -19.78 40.99 -8.83
CA TRP A 54 -19.02 40.02 -8.06
C TRP A 54 -17.56 40.32 -8.33
N HIS A 55 -16.96 41.07 -7.40
CA HIS A 55 -15.53 41.13 -7.27
C HIS A 55 -15.04 39.70 -7.02
N CYS A 56 -14.45 39.08 -8.04
CA CYS A 56 -13.81 37.78 -7.90
C CYS A 56 -12.60 37.96 -6.98
N HIS A 57 -12.74 37.56 -5.71
CA HIS A 57 -11.61 37.37 -4.82
C HIS A 57 -10.65 36.35 -5.45
N VAL A 58 -9.59 36.87 -6.04
CA VAL A 58 -8.35 36.16 -6.31
C VAL A 58 -7.81 35.71 -4.96
N GLY A 59 -7.86 34.41 -4.65
CA GLY A 59 -7.44 33.98 -3.32
C GLY A 59 -7.64 32.51 -2.96
N LEU A 60 -7.39 31.57 -3.86
CA LEU A 60 -7.18 30.16 -3.49
C LEU A 60 -5.89 29.63 -4.10
N VAL A 61 -4.77 30.31 -3.81
CA VAL A 61 -3.47 29.63 -3.78
C VAL A 61 -3.51 28.72 -2.56
N ARG A 62 -4.03 27.51 -2.77
CA ARG A 62 -3.92 26.40 -1.83
C ARG A 62 -2.43 26.25 -1.50
N GLN A 63 -2.03 26.68 -0.31
CA GLN A 63 -0.66 26.51 0.18
C GLN A 63 -0.37 25.00 0.19
N CYS A 64 0.30 24.51 -0.84
CA CYS A 64 0.85 23.17 -0.85
C CYS A 64 1.96 23.15 0.19
N ARG A 65 1.65 22.68 1.41
CA ARG A 65 2.71 22.35 2.37
C ARG A 65 3.67 21.38 1.68
N PRO A 66 4.97 21.65 1.67
CA PRO A 66 5.93 20.73 1.07
C PRO A 66 5.81 19.38 1.80
N LEU A 67 5.64 18.30 1.03
CA LEU A 67 5.69 16.95 1.59
C LEU A 67 7.08 16.75 2.20
N HIS A 68 7.13 16.27 3.44
CA HIS A 68 8.37 16.09 4.18
C HIS A 68 9.14 14.87 3.64
N THR A 69 9.78 15.00 2.49
CA THR A 69 10.73 14.01 1.98
C THR A 69 12.13 14.34 2.47
N THR A 70 12.88 13.33 2.92
CA THR A 70 14.30 13.52 3.26
C THR A 70 15.08 13.81 1.97
N ILE A 71 15.75 14.95 1.89
CA ILE A 71 16.67 15.28 0.78
C ILE A 71 17.76 14.19 0.72
N SER A 72 18.06 13.68 -0.49
CA SER A 72 19.21 12.81 -0.69
C SER A 72 20.48 13.64 -0.54
N ARG A 73 21.29 13.30 0.47
CA ARG A 73 22.53 14.03 0.78
C ARG A 73 23.75 13.37 0.15
N ARG A 74 23.73 12.05 0.00
CA ARG A 74 24.87 11.27 -0.51
C ARG A 74 24.58 10.53 -1.83
N GLY A 75 23.45 10.80 -2.47
CA GLY A 75 23.09 10.19 -3.75
C GLY A 75 22.98 8.66 -3.64
N LEU A 76 23.78 7.96 -4.44
CA LEU A 76 23.80 6.49 -4.49
C LEU A 76 24.46 5.82 -3.27
N GLU A 77 25.25 6.56 -2.50
CA GLU A 77 25.90 6.01 -1.31
C GLU A 77 24.89 5.60 -0.23
N GLU A 78 23.69 6.18 -0.24
CA GLU A 78 22.63 5.83 0.72
C GLU A 78 22.07 4.41 0.54
N PHE A 79 22.39 3.74 -0.56
CA PHE A 79 22.04 2.34 -0.80
C PHE A 79 23.03 1.34 -0.19
N PHE A 80 24.13 1.82 0.38
CA PHE A 80 25.15 0.99 1.01
C PHE A 80 25.29 1.37 2.48
N ASP A 81 25.68 0.40 3.31
CA ASP A 81 26.01 0.68 4.71
C ASP A 81 27.30 1.52 4.78
N ILE A 82 27.57 2.09 5.95
CA ILE A 82 28.77 2.88 6.22
C ILE A 82 30.01 2.02 5.87
N PRO A 83 31.05 2.58 5.21
CA PRO A 83 32.23 1.80 4.79
C PRO A 83 32.92 1.03 5.92
N GLU A 84 32.81 1.52 7.16
CA GLU A 84 33.34 0.88 8.36
C GLU A 84 32.67 -0.48 8.67
N ASN A 85 31.40 -0.65 8.28
CA ASN A 85 30.64 -1.87 8.53
C ASN A 85 30.84 -2.95 7.45
N TRP A 86 31.69 -2.70 6.45
CA TRP A 86 31.90 -3.63 5.34
C TRP A 86 32.74 -4.83 5.78
N GLY A 87 32.23 -6.04 5.53
CA GLY A 87 32.91 -7.28 5.88
C GLY A 87 32.70 -7.74 7.33
N GLU A 88 32.03 -6.95 8.17
CA GLU A 88 31.63 -7.38 9.50
C GLU A 88 30.51 -8.43 9.45
N SER A 89 30.63 -9.49 10.25
CA SER A 89 29.59 -10.53 10.33
C SER A 89 28.36 -10.08 11.14
N THR A 90 28.58 -9.25 12.17
CA THR A 90 27.55 -8.79 13.10
C THR A 90 27.56 -7.28 13.24
N VAL A 91 26.55 -6.60 12.70
CA VAL A 91 26.35 -5.16 12.86
C VAL A 91 25.37 -4.92 14.01
N LYS A 92 25.81 -4.17 15.03
CA LYS A 92 24.97 -3.84 16.19
C LYS A 92 23.75 -3.03 15.73
N SER A 93 22.57 -3.38 16.22
CA SER A 93 21.33 -2.70 15.82
C SER A 93 20.32 -2.64 16.95
N GLY A 94 19.67 -1.49 17.08
CA GLY A 94 18.68 -1.21 18.11
C GLY A 94 17.41 -2.06 18.06
N ALA A 95 16.50 -1.75 18.98
CA ALA A 95 15.17 -2.37 19.03
C ALA A 95 14.25 -1.78 17.94
N PRO A 96 13.28 -2.56 17.44
CA PRO A 96 12.28 -2.05 16.51
C PRO A 96 11.33 -1.05 17.21
N TRP A 97 10.81 -0.09 16.44
CA TRP A 97 9.84 0.89 16.94
C TRP A 97 8.58 0.21 17.48
N THR A 98 8.14 0.62 18.67
CA THR A 98 6.91 0.10 19.29
C THR A 98 5.72 1.00 18.97
N ALA A 99 4.53 0.42 18.77
CA ALA A 99 3.32 1.19 18.44
C ALA A 99 3.01 2.29 19.47
N LYS A 100 3.24 2.03 20.76
CA LYS A 100 3.08 3.02 21.83
C LYS A 100 3.96 4.27 21.62
N GLN A 101 5.23 4.08 21.23
CA GLN A 101 6.15 5.19 20.95
C GLN A 101 5.70 5.99 19.72
N LEU A 102 5.20 5.31 18.69
CA LEU A 102 4.73 5.93 17.45
C LEU A 102 3.44 6.74 17.67
N ARG A 103 2.55 6.31 18.57
CA ARG A 103 1.32 7.04 18.91
C ARG A 103 1.58 8.40 19.54
N THR A 104 2.69 8.58 20.25
CA THR A 104 3.10 9.87 20.85
C THR A 104 3.63 10.87 19.81
N LYS A 105 4.03 10.42 18.62
CA LYS A 105 4.66 11.28 17.60
C LYS A 105 3.64 11.98 16.69
N SER A 106 4.00 13.15 16.19
CA SER A 106 3.19 13.90 15.22
C SER A 106 3.11 13.18 13.87
N ASN A 107 2.09 13.47 13.05
CA ASN A 107 1.97 12.90 11.70
C ASN A 107 3.15 13.31 10.79
N GLU A 108 3.67 14.53 10.98
CA GLU A 108 4.83 15.04 10.22
C GLU A 108 6.10 14.24 10.55
N ASP A 109 6.32 13.90 11.82
CA ASP A 109 7.47 13.08 12.24
C ASP A 109 7.32 11.63 11.79
N LEU A 110 6.11 11.07 11.82
CA LEU A 110 5.85 9.72 11.30
C LEU A 110 6.15 9.65 9.79
N HIS A 111 5.78 10.69 9.03
CA HIS A 111 6.09 10.77 7.61
C HIS A 111 7.60 10.82 7.36
N LYS A 112 8.35 11.64 8.12
CA LYS A 112 9.83 11.68 8.04
C LYS A 112 10.44 10.32 8.40
N LEU A 113 9.97 9.70 9.49
CA LEU A 113 10.44 8.41 9.96
C LEU A 113 10.21 7.30 8.94
N TRP A 114 9.06 7.30 8.24
CA TRP A 114 8.79 6.34 7.18
C TRP A 114 9.88 6.33 6.12
N TYR A 115 10.33 7.49 5.66
CA TYR A 115 11.40 7.59 4.67
C TYR A 115 12.76 7.17 5.23
N VAL A 116 13.07 7.47 6.49
CA VAL A 116 14.29 6.97 7.14
C VAL A 116 14.31 5.44 7.16
N LEU A 117 13.20 4.81 7.57
CA LEU A 117 13.07 3.35 7.60
C LEU A 117 13.09 2.74 6.19
N LEU A 118 12.49 3.41 5.20
CA LEU A 118 12.48 2.96 3.82
C LEU A 118 13.89 2.97 3.21
N LYS A 119 14.69 3.99 3.48
CA LYS A 119 16.09 4.05 3.00
C LYS A 119 16.93 2.94 3.60
N GLU A 120 16.82 2.73 4.91
CA GLU A 120 17.49 1.61 5.59
C GLU A 120 17.03 0.26 5.02
N LYS A 121 15.73 0.07 4.78
CA LYS A 121 15.19 -1.15 4.16
C LYS A 121 15.82 -1.39 2.78
N ASN A 122 15.89 -0.35 1.95
CA ASN A 122 16.45 -0.46 0.61
C ASN A 122 17.96 -0.79 0.64
N MET A 123 18.71 -0.19 1.57
CA MET A 123 20.12 -0.51 1.80
C MET A 123 20.34 -1.95 2.27
N LEU A 124 19.45 -2.48 3.11
CA LEU A 124 19.55 -3.87 3.54
C LEU A 124 19.16 -4.85 2.43
N LEU A 125 18.22 -4.50 1.55
CA LEU A 125 17.85 -5.32 0.40
C LEU A 125 18.97 -5.38 -0.65
N THR A 126 19.69 -4.27 -0.89
CA THR A 126 20.90 -4.29 -1.74
C THR A 126 21.97 -5.18 -1.13
N THR A 127 22.19 -5.08 0.18
CA THR A 127 23.15 -5.93 0.91
C THR A 127 22.76 -7.41 0.87
N GLU A 128 21.49 -7.74 1.07
CA GLU A 128 20.96 -9.09 0.97
C GLU A 128 21.20 -9.67 -0.44
N GLN A 129 20.90 -8.88 -1.47
CA GLN A 129 21.06 -9.29 -2.86
C GLN A 129 22.53 -9.47 -3.24
N GLU A 130 23.41 -8.58 -2.79
CA GLU A 130 24.85 -8.71 -3.03
C GLU A 130 25.44 -9.91 -2.27
N SER A 131 25.00 -10.16 -1.04
CA SER A 131 25.41 -11.34 -0.27
C SER A 131 25.03 -12.63 -1.00
N LYS A 132 23.80 -12.70 -1.55
CA LYS A 132 23.35 -13.83 -2.40
C LYS A 132 24.20 -13.99 -3.65
N ARG A 133 24.55 -12.89 -4.33
CA ARG A 133 25.42 -12.89 -5.51
C ARG A 133 26.81 -13.44 -5.19
N GLN A 134 27.40 -12.99 -4.08
CA GLN A 134 28.70 -13.44 -3.58
C GLN A 134 28.64 -14.84 -2.93
N ARG A 135 27.43 -15.40 -2.74
CA ARG A 135 27.16 -16.67 -2.04
C ARG A 135 27.65 -16.67 -0.59
N ILE A 136 27.59 -15.50 0.06
CA ILE A 136 27.95 -15.29 1.47
C ILE A 136 26.65 -15.06 2.27
N GLN A 137 26.66 -15.41 3.55
CA GLN A 137 25.54 -15.10 4.44
C GLN A 137 25.45 -13.59 4.68
N MET A 138 24.24 -13.04 4.58
CA MET A 138 24.00 -11.63 4.85
C MET A 138 24.40 -11.25 6.28
N PRO A 139 25.12 -10.14 6.48
CA PRO A 139 25.37 -9.59 7.80
C PRO A 139 24.05 -9.26 8.50
N SER A 140 23.82 -9.86 9.67
CA SER A 140 22.69 -9.53 10.58
C SER A 140 21.30 -9.42 9.91
N PRO A 141 20.73 -10.53 9.39
CA PRO A 141 19.43 -10.52 8.70
C PRO A 141 18.26 -10.07 9.59
N ASP A 142 18.43 -10.11 10.91
CA ASP A 142 17.43 -9.63 11.87
C ASP A 142 17.14 -8.13 11.77
N ARG A 143 18.08 -7.33 11.25
CA ARG A 143 17.87 -5.89 10.99
C ARG A 143 16.68 -5.66 10.08
N LEU A 144 16.60 -6.41 8.98
CA LEU A 144 15.52 -6.31 8.00
C LEU A 144 14.17 -6.60 8.66
N ARG A 145 14.08 -7.68 9.44
CA ARG A 145 12.87 -8.05 10.19
C ARG A 145 12.44 -6.99 11.19
N LYS A 146 13.40 -6.33 11.88
CA LYS A 146 13.12 -5.24 12.82
C LYS A 146 12.52 -4.02 12.10
N ILE A 147 13.05 -3.67 10.93
CA ILE A 147 12.55 -2.55 10.12
C ILE A 147 11.16 -2.85 9.57
N GLU A 148 10.93 -4.04 9.03
CA GLU A 148 9.60 -4.44 8.54
C GLU A 148 8.55 -4.39 9.65
N ARG A 149 8.89 -4.89 10.86
CA ARG A 149 8.01 -4.75 12.04
C ARG A 149 7.73 -3.29 12.37
N SER A 150 8.73 -2.43 12.30
CA SER A 150 8.60 -0.99 12.58
C SER A 150 7.71 -0.30 11.54
N MET A 151 7.89 -0.59 10.25
CA MET A 151 7.09 -0.05 9.15
C MET A 151 5.62 -0.49 9.26
N ASN A 152 5.36 -1.78 9.52
CA ASN A 152 4.00 -2.29 9.68
C ASN A 152 3.28 -1.64 10.88
N ARG A 153 3.99 -1.41 11.99
CA ARG A 153 3.43 -0.71 13.17
C ARG A 153 3.14 0.74 12.87
N LEU A 154 4.02 1.42 12.13
CA LEU A 154 3.81 2.81 11.69
C LEU A 154 2.55 2.92 10.80
N ASP A 155 2.45 2.07 9.79
CA ASP A 155 1.28 2.00 8.89
C ASP A 155 -0.01 1.71 9.69
N THR A 156 0.06 0.80 10.67
CA THR A 156 -1.08 0.52 11.57
C THR A 156 -1.50 1.75 12.38
N VAL A 157 -0.56 2.48 13.00
CA VAL A 157 -0.87 3.69 13.77
C VAL A 157 -1.47 4.78 12.89
N VAL A 158 -0.98 4.96 11.67
CA VAL A 158 -1.54 5.93 10.72
C VAL A 158 -2.96 5.53 10.31
N LYS A 159 -3.21 4.25 10.02
CA LYS A 159 -4.55 3.71 9.74
C LYS A 159 -5.50 3.89 10.93
N GLU A 160 -5.06 3.58 12.15
CA GLU A 160 -5.85 3.80 13.38
C GLU A 160 -6.32 5.27 13.48
N ARG A 161 -5.42 6.22 13.20
CA ARG A 161 -5.73 7.67 13.22
C ARG A 161 -6.74 8.05 12.14
N GLU A 162 -6.54 7.56 10.91
CA GLU A 162 -7.45 7.81 9.78
C GLU A 162 -8.84 7.22 10.06
N ASP A 163 -8.88 5.98 10.57
CA ASP A 163 -10.11 5.26 10.87
C ASP A 163 -10.91 5.96 11.97
N ALA A 164 -10.24 6.40 13.05
CA ALA A 164 -10.87 7.18 14.12
C ALA A 164 -11.45 8.51 13.59
N LEU A 165 -10.69 9.24 12.78
CA LEU A 165 -11.15 10.49 12.17
C LEU A 165 -12.37 10.25 11.27
N ARG A 166 -12.33 9.21 10.42
CA ARG A 166 -13.42 8.86 9.51
C ARG A 166 -14.68 8.46 10.26
N LEU A 167 -14.56 7.69 11.33
CA LEU A 167 -15.69 7.33 12.19
C LEU A 167 -16.35 8.55 12.82
N LEU A 168 -15.56 9.53 13.29
CA LEU A 168 -16.10 10.77 13.86
C LEU A 168 -16.78 11.67 12.82
N GLN A 169 -16.25 11.74 11.60
CA GLN A 169 -16.78 12.62 10.54
C GLN A 169 -17.96 12.02 9.77
N THR A 170 -17.89 10.73 9.44
CA THR A 170 -18.85 10.06 8.54
C THR A 170 -19.59 8.90 9.17
N GLY A 171 -19.11 8.38 10.31
CA GLY A 171 -19.62 7.14 10.91
C GLY A 171 -19.26 5.86 10.13
N GLN A 172 -18.46 5.95 9.07
CA GLN A 172 -18.15 4.80 8.21
C GLN A 172 -16.92 4.02 8.69
N GLU A 173 -17.10 2.73 8.97
CA GLU A 173 -16.01 1.85 9.41
C GLU A 173 -14.90 1.68 8.37
N ARG A 174 -15.24 1.60 7.08
CA ARG A 174 -14.29 1.23 6.01
C ARG A 174 -13.98 2.43 5.12
N ALA A 175 -12.70 2.68 4.87
CA ALA A 175 -12.27 3.76 3.97
C ALA A 175 -12.78 3.55 2.53
N ARG A 176 -12.73 2.30 2.05
CA ARG A 176 -13.18 1.95 0.71
C ARG A 176 -14.59 1.38 0.73
N PRO A 177 -15.53 1.95 -0.03
CA PRO A 177 -16.90 1.46 -0.06
C PRO A 177 -16.99 0.09 -0.75
N GLY A 178 -18.01 -0.65 -0.37
CA GLY A 178 -18.33 -1.95 -0.94
C GLY A 178 -19.68 -2.45 -0.46
N ALA A 179 -20.08 -3.60 -0.98
CA ALA A 179 -21.32 -4.23 -0.60
C ALA A 179 -21.18 -5.75 -0.62
N TRP A 180 -21.94 -6.44 0.22
CA TRP A 180 -22.10 -7.88 0.14
C TRP A 180 -22.84 -8.25 -1.14
N ARG A 181 -22.24 -9.11 -1.96
CA ARG A 181 -22.81 -9.59 -3.22
C ARG A 181 -22.70 -11.11 -3.29
N LYS A 182 -23.61 -11.71 -4.06
CA LYS A 182 -23.53 -13.13 -4.41
C LYS A 182 -22.83 -13.28 -5.75
N ASP A 183 -21.88 -14.20 -5.77
CA ASP A 183 -21.23 -14.67 -7.00
C ASP A 183 -22.19 -15.59 -7.77
N VAL A 184 -21.84 -15.90 -9.03
CA VAL A 184 -22.57 -16.86 -9.87
C VAL A 184 -22.63 -18.23 -9.19
N PHE A 185 -21.63 -18.58 -8.38
CA PHE A 185 -21.56 -19.86 -7.65
C PHE A 185 -22.22 -19.85 -6.26
N GLY A 186 -23.03 -18.83 -5.93
CA GLY A 186 -23.77 -18.75 -4.66
C GLY A 186 -22.94 -18.34 -3.46
N ARG A 187 -21.68 -17.95 -3.64
CA ARG A 187 -20.79 -17.49 -2.56
C ARG A 187 -21.09 -16.02 -2.26
N VAL A 188 -21.33 -15.71 -1.00
CA VAL A 188 -21.43 -14.33 -0.52
C VAL A 188 -20.01 -13.80 -0.30
N TYR A 189 -19.69 -12.68 -0.94
CA TYR A 189 -18.39 -12.03 -0.78
C TYR A 189 -18.55 -10.52 -0.72
N TRP A 190 -17.57 -9.86 -0.09
CA TRP A 190 -17.51 -8.41 -0.04
C TRP A 190 -16.98 -7.87 -1.37
N TYR A 191 -17.88 -7.29 -2.18
CA TYR A 191 -17.52 -6.65 -3.44
C TYR A 191 -17.02 -5.23 -3.18
N ARG A 192 -15.71 -5.00 -3.35
CA ARG A 192 -15.08 -3.69 -3.24
C ARG A 192 -15.40 -2.85 -4.47
N PHE A 193 -15.99 -1.67 -4.29
CA PHE A 193 -16.30 -0.79 -5.40
C PHE A 193 -15.01 -0.24 -6.05
N ARG A 194 -15.12 0.11 -7.32
CA ARG A 194 -14.06 0.75 -8.10
C ARG A 194 -14.58 2.10 -8.56
N GLU A 195 -13.68 3.05 -8.64
CA GLU A 195 -13.95 4.35 -9.23
C GLU A 195 -14.16 4.17 -10.74
N HIS A 196 -15.20 4.85 -11.25
CA HIS A 196 -15.60 4.83 -12.65
C HIS A 196 -15.99 6.25 -13.07
N ALA A 197 -15.61 6.67 -14.27
CA ALA A 197 -15.98 7.97 -14.81
C ALA A 197 -17.47 8.05 -15.19
N LEU A 198 -18.04 6.94 -15.66
CA LEU A 198 -19.44 6.84 -16.06
C LEU A 198 -20.27 6.06 -15.03
N PRO A 199 -21.56 6.38 -14.88
CA PRO A 199 -22.49 5.59 -14.09
C PRO A 199 -22.53 4.11 -14.51
N TRP A 200 -22.83 3.23 -13.56
CA TRP A 200 -22.73 1.78 -13.73
C TRP A 200 -23.62 1.22 -14.87
N TYR A 201 -24.77 1.85 -15.12
CA TYR A 201 -25.73 1.45 -16.16
C TYR A 201 -25.31 1.86 -17.58
N MET A 202 -24.37 2.79 -17.73
CA MET A 202 -23.74 3.13 -19.01
C MET A 202 -22.46 2.31 -19.25
N ASN A 203 -21.82 1.86 -18.17
CA ASN A 203 -20.57 1.12 -18.23
C ASN A 203 -20.78 -0.31 -18.76
N LYS A 204 -20.49 -0.53 -20.05
CA LYS A 204 -20.57 -1.84 -20.71
C LYS A 204 -19.77 -2.94 -19.98
N ARG A 205 -18.60 -2.62 -19.43
CA ARG A 205 -17.76 -3.59 -18.69
C ARG A 205 -18.39 -3.99 -17.36
N TYR A 206 -19.00 -3.04 -16.65
CA TYR A 206 -19.71 -3.32 -15.40
C TYR A 206 -20.95 -4.18 -15.66
N LYS A 207 -21.75 -3.86 -16.68
CA LYS A 207 -22.98 -4.62 -17.02
C LYS A 207 -22.74 -6.08 -17.38
N ARG A 208 -21.54 -6.45 -17.85
CA ARG A 208 -21.17 -7.84 -18.12
C ARG A 208 -21.00 -8.67 -16.84
N LYS A 209 -20.81 -8.04 -15.68
CA LYS A 209 -20.69 -8.73 -14.40
C LYS A 209 -22.05 -9.24 -13.94
N ARG A 210 -22.07 -10.48 -13.44
CA ARG A 210 -23.27 -11.13 -12.90
C ARG A 210 -23.17 -11.14 -11.38
N PHE A 211 -24.15 -10.53 -10.72
CA PHE A 211 -24.26 -10.46 -9.26
C PHE A 211 -25.49 -11.23 -8.76
N TYR A 212 -25.81 -12.34 -9.41
CA TYR A 212 -26.90 -13.23 -9.05
C TYR A 212 -26.44 -14.68 -9.19
N THR A 213 -27.11 -15.56 -8.46
CA THR A 213 -26.85 -17.00 -8.48
C THR A 213 -27.97 -17.70 -9.24
N PRO A 214 -27.68 -18.48 -10.29
CA PRO A 214 -28.69 -19.22 -11.01
C PRO A 214 -29.18 -20.43 -10.20
N LEU A 215 -30.42 -20.86 -10.45
CA LEU A 215 -31.11 -21.86 -9.62
C LEU A 215 -30.43 -23.24 -9.62
N PHE A 216 -29.81 -23.65 -10.73
CA PHE A 216 -29.11 -24.94 -10.82
C PHE A 216 -27.87 -25.04 -9.89
N VAL A 217 -27.41 -23.93 -9.33
CA VAL A 217 -26.30 -23.91 -8.36
C VAL A 217 -26.76 -24.28 -6.96
N THR A 218 -28.07 -24.23 -6.67
CA THR A 218 -28.62 -24.51 -5.34
C THR A 218 -28.27 -25.90 -4.80
N PRO A 219 -28.30 -27.02 -5.57
CA PRO A 219 -27.90 -28.33 -5.03
C PRO A 219 -26.41 -28.37 -4.67
N HIS A 220 -25.58 -27.69 -5.46
CA HIS A 220 -24.14 -27.59 -5.22
C HIS A 220 -23.81 -26.76 -3.98
N MET A 221 -24.61 -25.75 -3.67
CA MET A 221 -24.49 -24.98 -2.42
C MET A 221 -24.77 -25.87 -1.20
N ARG A 222 -25.81 -26.71 -1.27
CA ARG A 222 -26.14 -27.69 -0.22
C ARG A 222 -25.00 -28.68 0.00
N LEU A 223 -24.49 -29.31 -1.06
CA LEU A 223 -23.38 -30.27 -0.96
C LEU A 223 -22.12 -29.63 -0.36
N ARG A 224 -21.84 -28.37 -0.68
CA ARG A 224 -20.72 -27.61 -0.10
C ARG A 224 -20.90 -27.38 1.40
N LEU A 225 -22.11 -27.04 1.83
CA LEU A 225 -22.45 -26.88 3.25
C LEU A 225 -22.32 -28.20 4.01
N GLU A 226 -22.88 -29.29 3.48
CA GLU A 226 -22.76 -30.63 4.07
C GLU A 226 -21.29 -31.05 4.22
N LYS A 227 -20.47 -30.81 3.19
CA LYS A 227 -19.03 -31.06 3.25
C LYS A 227 -18.34 -30.24 4.36
N HIS A 228 -18.68 -28.97 4.50
CA HIS A 228 -18.14 -28.10 5.54
C HIS A 228 -18.52 -28.60 6.95
N LEU A 229 -19.79 -28.97 7.15
CA LEU A 229 -20.28 -29.51 8.42
C LEU A 229 -19.60 -30.84 8.78
N ARG A 230 -19.48 -31.78 7.81
CA ARG A 230 -18.75 -33.04 8.01
C ARG A 230 -17.29 -32.80 8.42
N ALA A 231 -16.61 -31.86 7.77
CA ALA A 231 -15.24 -31.50 8.12
C ALA A 231 -15.14 -30.90 9.53
N LYS A 232 -16.08 -30.02 9.90
CA LYS A 232 -16.17 -29.43 11.25
C LYS A 232 -16.35 -30.51 12.32
N THR A 233 -17.26 -31.45 12.11
CA THR A 233 -17.49 -32.57 13.05
C THR A 233 -16.27 -33.47 13.18
N ARG A 234 -15.61 -33.82 12.07
CA ARG A 234 -14.36 -34.61 12.10
C ARG A 234 -13.26 -33.91 12.90
N LYS A 235 -13.10 -32.60 12.72
CA LYS A 235 -12.12 -31.80 13.48
C LYS A 235 -12.43 -31.82 14.98
N GLN A 236 -13.69 -31.59 15.37
CA GLN A 236 -14.11 -31.62 16.77
C GLN A 236 -13.89 -33.00 17.42
N ASN A 237 -14.21 -34.07 16.70
CA ASN A 237 -13.97 -35.42 17.18
C ASN A 237 -12.47 -35.71 17.34
N GLY A 238 -11.65 -35.27 16.39
CA GLY A 238 -10.19 -35.36 16.49
C GLY A 238 -9.61 -34.58 17.68
N GLU A 239 -10.14 -33.39 17.97
CA GLU A 239 -9.77 -32.59 19.13
C GLU A 239 -10.15 -33.27 20.45
N ARG A 240 -11.38 -33.81 20.55
CA ARG A 240 -11.83 -34.59 21.72
C ARG A 240 -10.98 -35.83 21.95
N GLN A 241 -10.69 -36.59 20.89
CA GLN A 241 -9.81 -37.76 20.99
C GLN A 241 -8.40 -37.37 21.40
N LYS A 242 -7.86 -36.26 20.87
CA LYS A 242 -6.55 -35.74 21.28
C LYS A 242 -6.55 -35.34 22.76
N GLN A 243 -7.60 -34.66 23.23
CA GLN A 243 -7.75 -34.29 24.64
C GLN A 243 -7.86 -35.54 25.53
N ALA A 244 -8.67 -36.53 25.16
CA ALA A 244 -8.77 -37.79 25.89
C ALA A 244 -7.41 -38.50 26.01
N ARG A 245 -6.68 -38.63 24.89
CA ARG A 245 -5.31 -39.19 24.89
C ARG A 245 -4.33 -38.39 25.73
N LEU A 246 -4.46 -37.06 25.78
CA LEU A 246 -3.62 -36.21 26.63
C LEU A 246 -3.95 -36.41 28.12
N GLN A 247 -5.23 -36.51 28.46
CA GLN A 247 -5.69 -36.77 29.83
C GLN A 247 -5.31 -38.17 30.33
N GLU A 248 -5.27 -39.17 29.43
CA GLU A 248 -4.74 -40.51 29.74
C GLU A 248 -3.24 -40.47 30.04
N LYS A 249 -2.46 -39.76 29.21
CA LYS A 249 -1.00 -39.63 29.38
C LYS A 249 -0.60 -38.75 30.57
N PHE A 250 -1.39 -37.72 30.86
CA PHE A 250 -1.14 -36.75 31.92
C PHE A 250 -2.36 -36.63 32.84
N PRO A 251 -2.59 -37.60 33.74
CA PRO A 251 -3.77 -37.62 34.63
C PRO A 251 -3.87 -36.39 35.54
N GLN A 252 -2.73 -35.79 35.90
CA GLN A 252 -2.65 -34.57 36.71
C GLN A 252 -3.41 -33.39 36.10
N MET A 253 -3.55 -33.33 34.76
CA MET A 253 -4.31 -32.28 34.07
C MET A 253 -5.80 -32.28 34.41
N LYS A 254 -6.37 -33.40 34.89
CA LYS A 254 -7.78 -33.48 35.30
C LYS A 254 -8.07 -32.73 36.60
N SER A 255 -7.06 -32.52 37.45
CA SER A 255 -7.21 -31.91 38.78
C SER A 255 -7.21 -30.38 38.79
N GLN A 256 -6.70 -29.73 37.73
CA GLN A 256 -6.55 -28.28 37.63
C GLN A 256 -7.74 -27.56 36.96
N SER A 257 -8.72 -28.31 36.45
CA SER A 257 -9.89 -27.76 35.73
C SER A 257 -11.18 -27.71 36.57
N SER A 258 -11.08 -27.96 37.88
CA SER A 258 -12.20 -27.95 38.83
C SER A 258 -12.30 -26.64 39.59
#